data_AF-A0A139BNT6-F1
#
_entry.id   AF-A0A139BNT6-F1
#
_cell.length_a   1.000
_cell.length_b   1.000
_cell.length_c   1.000
_cell.angle_alpha   90.00
_cell.angle_beta   90.00
_cell.angle_gamma   90.00
#
_symmetry.space_group_name_H-M   'P 1'
#
loop_
_entity.id
_entity.type
_entity.pdbx_description
1 polymer ?
#
loop_
_entity_poly.entity_id
_entity_poly.type
_entity_poly.pdbx_seq_one_letter_code
_entity_poly.pdbx_strand_id
1 'polypeptide(L)' 'KKRIPASIGTMATHTPMFIWLLIGTVILVGALTFVPALGLGPVVEHLTMIGAHQALLEK' A
#
# COMPACT_ATOMS: atom_id res chain seq x y z
N LYS A 1 26.25 -19.29 -5.36
CA LYS A 1 25.44 -19.44 -6.61
C LYS A 1 26.19 -18.72 -7.74
N LYS A 2 26.43 -19.36 -8.90
CA LYS A 2 27.18 -18.74 -10.01
C LYS A 2 26.36 -17.57 -10.60
N ARG A 3 26.95 -16.39 -10.74
CA ARG A 3 26.28 -15.21 -11.33
C ARG A 3 26.16 -15.43 -12.83
N ILE A 4 24.95 -15.27 -13.36
CA ILE A 4 24.68 -15.39 -14.80
C ILE A 4 24.84 -13.98 -15.41
N PRO A 5 25.52 -13.83 -16.57
CA PRO A 5 25.59 -12.55 -17.26
C PRO A 5 24.19 -12.09 -17.69
N ALA A 6 24.02 -10.77 -17.82
CA ALA A 6 22.76 -10.19 -18.26
C ALA A 6 22.42 -10.63 -19.69
N SER A 7 21.15 -10.97 -19.91
CA SER A 7 20.58 -11.37 -21.20
C SER A 7 19.32 -10.57 -21.50
N ILE A 8 18.73 -10.75 -22.68
CA ILE A 8 17.52 -10.04 -23.13
C ILE A 8 16.34 -10.22 -22.15
N GLY A 9 16.27 -11.34 -21.42
CA GLY A 9 15.25 -11.59 -20.41
C GLY A 9 15.58 -11.07 -19.00
N THR A 10 16.72 -10.38 -18.82
CA THR A 10 17.14 -9.88 -17.50
C THR A 10 16.51 -8.52 -17.21
N MET A 11 15.67 -8.46 -16.19
CA MET A 11 15.14 -7.19 -15.70
C MET A 11 16.22 -6.40 -14.97
N ALA A 12 16.41 -5.13 -15.36
CA ALA A 12 17.36 -4.23 -14.71
C ALA A 12 16.80 -3.68 -13.38
N THR A 13 17.33 -4.15 -12.25
CA THR A 13 16.82 -3.84 -10.90
C THR A 13 17.19 -2.44 -10.36
N HIS A 14 18.08 -1.72 -11.05
CA HIS A 14 18.50 -0.36 -10.70
C HIS A 14 17.74 0.71 -11.49
N THR A 15 16.80 0.30 -12.34
CA THR A 15 16.00 1.23 -13.13
C THR A 15 14.75 1.66 -12.36
N PRO A 16 14.20 2.85 -12.65
CA PRO A 16 12.94 3.30 -12.05
C PRO A 16 11.79 2.30 -12.21
N MET A 17 11.77 1.53 -13.31
CA MET A 17 10.74 0.53 -13.57
C MET A 17 10.68 -0.57 -12.49
N PHE A 18 11.83 -1.09 -12.05
CA PHE A 18 11.86 -2.09 -10.98
C PHE A 18 11.42 -1.50 -9.65
N ILE A 19 11.82 -0.24 -9.38
CA ILE A 19 11.44 0.47 -8.15
C ILE A 19 9.92 0.61 -8.07
N TRP A 20 9.26 1.03 -9.15
CA TRP A 20 7.80 1.11 -9.19
C TRP A 20 7.11 -0.23 -8.97
N LEU A 21 7.62 -1.30 -9.61
CA LEU A 21 7.10 -2.66 -9.40
C LEU A 21 7.28 -3.11 -7.95
N LEU A 22 8.44 -2.82 -7.35
CA LEU A 22 8.74 -3.16 -5.97
C LEU A 22 7.81 -2.43 -5.01
N ILE A 23 7.65 -1.11 -5.16
CA ILE A 23 6.75 -0.29 -4.35
C ILE A 23 5.31 -0.80 -4.51
N GLY A 24 4.86 -1.04 -5.74
CA GLY A 24 3.53 -1.57 -6.02
C GLY A 24 3.28 -2.92 -5.34
N THR A 25 4.27 -3.82 -5.37
CA THR A 25 4.18 -5.13 -4.70
C THR A 25 4.10 -4.98 -3.18
N VAL A 26 4.92 -4.10 -2.60
CA VAL A 26 4.92 -3.83 -1.14
C VAL A 26 3.58 -3.24 -0.71
N ILE A 27 3.05 -2.27 -1.46
CA ILE A 27 1.73 -1.68 -1.18
C ILE A 27 0.63 -2.73 -1.32
N LEU A 28 0.67 -3.57 -2.37
CA LEU A 28 -0.32 -4.63 -2.59
C LEU A 28 -0.35 -5.61 -1.42
N VAL A 29 0.82 -6.13 -1.03
CA VAL A 29 0.94 -7.09 0.07
C VAL A 29 0.54 -6.45 1.40
N GLY A 30 1.02 -5.22 1.66
CA GLY A 30 0.68 -4.47 2.87
C GLY A 30 -0.81 -4.18 2.95
N ALA A 31 -1.43 -3.68 1.89
CA ALA A 31 -2.85 -3.45 1.83
C ALA A 31 -3.62 -4.74 2.09
N LEU A 32 -3.35 -5.81 1.34
CA LEU A 32 -4.10 -7.06 1.48
C LEU A 32 -3.95 -7.71 2.86
N THR A 33 -2.80 -7.52 3.52
CA THR A 33 -2.54 -8.04 4.88
C THR A 33 -3.20 -7.20 5.97
N PHE A 34 -3.15 -5.87 5.84
CA PHE A 34 -3.55 -4.96 6.92
C PHE A 34 -4.94 -4.33 6.72
N VAL A 35 -5.62 -4.55 5.59
CA VAL A 35 -7.02 -4.12 5.37
C VAL A 35 -7.95 -4.40 6.57
N PRO A 36 -8.01 -5.62 7.15
CA PRO A 36 -8.93 -5.87 8.27
C PRO A 36 -8.54 -5.10 9.54
N ALA A 37 -7.24 -4.98 9.83
CA ALA A 37 -6.75 -4.27 11.01
C ALA A 37 -6.91 -2.74 10.89
N LEU A 38 -6.65 -2.19 9.70
CA LEU A 38 -6.86 -0.77 9.40
C LEU A 38 -8.35 -0.41 9.51
N GLY A 39 -9.22 -1.27 9.01
CA GLY A 39 -10.68 -1.11 9.10
C GLY A 39 -11.17 -1.04 10.54
N LEU A 40 -10.72 -1.93 11.43
CA LEU A 40 -11.25 -2.04 12.79
C LEU A 40 -10.63 -1.07 13.81
N GLY A 41 -9.51 -0.43 13.50
CA GLY A 41 -8.90 0.58 14.36
C GLY A 41 -9.05 1.99 13.76
N PRO A 42 -8.00 2.52 13.13
CA PRO A 42 -7.91 3.93 12.79
C PRO A 42 -8.90 4.38 11.70
N VAL A 43 -9.26 3.52 10.73
CA VAL A 43 -10.13 3.93 9.63
C VAL A 43 -11.56 4.17 10.12
N VAL A 44 -12.12 3.28 10.94
CA VAL A 44 -13.46 3.48 11.51
C VAL A 44 -13.48 4.65 12.48
N GLU A 45 -12.47 4.80 13.34
CA GLU A 45 -12.38 5.94 14.25
C GLU A 45 -12.40 7.28 13.49
N HIS A 46 -11.62 7.39 12.40
CA HIS A 46 -11.58 8.60 11.58
C HIS A 46 -12.91 8.86 10.85
N LEU A 47 -13.57 7.82 10.34
CA LEU A 47 -14.90 7.93 9.73
C LEU A 47 -15.97 8.37 10.75
N THR A 48 -15.92 7.84 11.97
CA THR A 48 -16.82 8.24 13.06
C THR A 48 -16.59 9.68 13.49
N MET A 49 -15.35 10.15 13.60
CA MET A 49 -15.08 11.56 13.94
C MET A 49 -15.59 12.53 12.86
N ILE A 50 -15.46 12.18 11.58
CA ILE A 50 -16.01 12.98 10.48
C ILE A 50 -17.54 13.02 10.53
N GLY A 51 -18.20 11.87 10.71
CA GLY A 51 -19.67 11.80 10.80
C GLY A 51 -20.23 12.48 12.07
N ALA A 52 -19.52 12.38 13.19
CA ALA A 52 -19.89 13.03 14.44
C ALA A 52 -19.83 14.57 14.34
N HIS A 53 -18.89 15.12 13.56
CA HIS A 53 -18.85 16.56 13.29
C HIS A 53 -20.10 17.04 12.54
N GLN A 54 -20.63 16.26 11.60
CA GLN A 54 -21.85 16.62 10.86
C GLN A 54 -23.09 16.65 11.76
N ALA A 55 -23.17 15.74 12.73
CA ALA A 55 -24.29 15.68 13.68
C ALA A 55 -24.34 16.86 14.68
N LEU A 56 -23.24 17.61 14.84
CA LEU A 56 -23.20 18.81 15.68
C LEU A 56 -23.53 20.10 14.91
N LEU A 57 -23.49 20.08 13.58
CA LEU A 57 -23.87 21.24 12.75
C LEU A 57 -25.36 21.22 12.34
N GLU A 58 -26.05 20.08 12.50
CA GLU A 58 -27.48 19.93 12.24
C GLU A 58 -28.36 20.22 13.49
N LYS A 59 -27.76 20.46 14.65
CA LYS A 59 -28.45 20.87 15.89
C LYS A 59 -28.30 22.35 16.16
#